data_AF-A0A7W8DTL9-F1
#
_entry.id   AF-A0A7W8DTL9-F1
#
_cell.length_a   1.000
_cell.length_b   1.000
_cell.length_c   1.000
_cell.angle_alpha   90.00
_cell.angle_beta   90.00
_cell.angle_gamma   90.00
#
_symmetry.space_group_name_H-M   'P 1'
#
loop_
_entity.id
_entity.type
_entity.pdbx_description
1 polymer ?
#
loop_
_entity_poly.entity_id
_entity_poly.type
_entity_poly.pdbx_seq_one_letter_code
_entity_poly.pdbx_strand_id
1 'polypeptide(L)'
;MIKRCALAAAMVTSVWVCGAEAKVPFFNASCPGRVDVHADAGGPVFVNGRQARLKTFNRNYYEARIGKLTISISVNPDGSPDISYTGPGGANGVCRVKGGRAAEMQDNGSDDGYDEPQPRRRSSGVALGMMPAFCRGEASARFGVRPNRITTNMAFRSGKGYVVQGNYPDGNGRTSFFNCWFDRDGNFASVN
;
A
#
# COMPACT_ATOMS: atom_id res chain seq x y z
N MET A 1 -45.95 27.49 -41.04
CA MET A 1 -44.91 28.11 -40.18
C MET A 1 -45.10 27.61 -38.75
N ILE A 2 -44.30 26.64 -38.31
CA ILE A 2 -44.38 26.05 -36.96
C ILE A 2 -43.10 26.47 -36.22
N LYS A 3 -43.23 27.35 -35.23
CA LYS A 3 -42.13 27.80 -34.37
C LYS A 3 -41.91 26.77 -33.26
N ARG A 4 -40.64 26.39 -33.10
CA ARG A 4 -40.11 25.37 -32.20
C ARG A 4 -40.37 25.73 -30.72
N CYS A 5 -41.12 24.90 -30.00
CA CYS A 5 -41.05 24.82 -28.55
C CYS A 5 -39.94 23.83 -28.19
N ALA A 6 -38.77 24.36 -27.82
CA ALA A 6 -37.77 23.61 -27.08
C ALA A 6 -38.08 23.74 -25.58
N LEU A 7 -38.22 22.61 -24.89
CA LEU A 7 -38.00 22.45 -23.44
C LEU A 7 -38.23 20.97 -23.09
N ALA A 8 -37.18 20.16 -23.28
CA ALA A 8 -37.07 18.86 -22.62
C ALA A 8 -36.10 19.04 -21.45
N ALA A 9 -36.63 19.41 -20.29
CA ALA A 9 -35.87 19.42 -19.04
C ALA A 9 -35.79 18.00 -18.48
N ALA A 10 -34.83 17.21 -18.95
CA ALA A 10 -34.39 16.02 -18.25
C ALA A 10 -33.28 16.43 -17.28
N MET A 11 -33.64 16.75 -16.03
CA MET A 11 -32.66 16.89 -14.95
C MET A 11 -32.03 15.51 -14.72
N VAL A 12 -30.80 15.35 -15.20
CA VAL A 12 -29.94 14.22 -14.85
C VAL A 12 -29.72 14.28 -13.34
N THR A 13 -30.19 13.25 -12.64
CA THR A 13 -29.93 13.05 -11.22
C THR A 13 -28.44 12.82 -11.03
N SER A 14 -27.73 13.87 -10.60
CA SER A 14 -26.34 13.76 -10.16
C SER A 14 -26.28 12.85 -8.95
N VAL A 15 -25.89 11.59 -9.15
CA VAL A 15 -25.57 10.67 -8.06
C VAL A 15 -24.27 11.18 -7.44
N TRP A 16 -24.38 11.89 -6.32
CA TRP A 16 -23.23 12.19 -5.47
C TRP A 16 -22.74 10.88 -4.87
N VAL A 17 -21.68 10.31 -5.46
CA VAL A 17 -20.91 9.27 -4.81
C VAL A 17 -20.09 9.95 -3.72
N CYS A 18 -20.57 9.91 -2.49
CA CYS A 18 -19.72 10.15 -1.33
C CYS A 18 -18.69 9.02 -1.27
N GLY A 19 -17.49 9.26 -1.84
CA GLY A 19 -16.34 8.45 -1.50
C GLY A 19 -16.06 8.63 -0.01
N ALA A 20 -16.45 7.65 0.80
CA ALA A 20 -15.91 7.53 2.14
C ALA A 20 -14.43 7.19 1.97
N GLU A 21 -13.59 8.22 1.96
CA GLU A 21 -12.14 8.06 1.95
C GLU A 21 -11.79 7.32 3.24
N ALA A 22 -11.50 6.02 3.12
CA ALA A 22 -11.17 5.20 4.27
C ALA A 22 -9.80 5.64 4.75
N LYS A 23 -9.73 6.44 5.82
CA LYS A 23 -8.50 6.92 6.49
C LYS A 23 -7.63 5.81 7.10
N VAL A 24 -7.64 4.61 6.52
CA VAL A 24 -6.71 3.54 6.87
C VAL A 24 -5.30 4.13 6.73
N PRO A 25 -4.46 4.03 7.79
CA PRO A 25 -3.11 4.53 7.70
C PRO A 25 -2.33 3.68 6.71
N PHE A 26 -1.33 4.30 6.10
CA PHE A 26 -0.34 3.58 5.33
C PHE A 26 0.45 2.65 6.23
N PHE A 27 0.54 1.36 5.90
CA PHE A 27 1.39 0.42 6.62
C PHE A 27 1.80 -0.82 5.84
N ASN A 28 2.83 -1.48 6.35
CA ASN A 28 3.24 -2.84 5.98
C ASN A 28 3.38 -3.68 7.24
N ALA A 29 2.84 -4.89 7.24
CA ALA A 29 2.97 -5.81 8.36
C ALA A 29 3.05 -7.26 7.91
N SER A 30 3.70 -8.09 8.71
CA SER A 30 3.72 -9.54 8.51
C SER A 30 3.13 -10.22 9.73
N CYS A 31 2.08 -11.01 9.52
CA CYS A 31 1.46 -11.85 10.53
C CYS A 31 2.05 -13.27 10.48
N PRO A 32 2.01 -14.01 11.60
CA PRO A 32 2.32 -15.43 11.62
C PRO A 32 1.57 -16.21 10.52
N GLY A 33 2.18 -17.29 10.04
CA GLY A 33 1.62 -18.08 8.93
C GLY A 33 1.90 -17.53 7.53
N ARG A 34 2.93 -16.67 7.37
CA ARG A 34 3.35 -16.08 6.08
C ARG A 34 2.24 -15.24 5.44
N VAL A 35 1.60 -14.39 6.25
CA VAL A 35 0.57 -13.46 5.80
C VAL A 35 1.18 -12.06 5.79
N ASP A 36 1.41 -11.53 4.60
CA ASP A 36 1.85 -10.16 4.41
C ASP A 36 0.63 -9.26 4.16
N VAL A 37 0.51 -8.21 4.96
CA VAL A 37 -0.58 -7.24 4.90
C VAL A 37 0.00 -5.89 4.54
N HIS A 38 -0.64 -5.25 3.57
CA HIS A 38 -0.27 -3.94 3.07
C HIS A 38 -1.51 -3.04 3.00
N ALA A 39 -1.40 -1.78 3.39
CA ALA A 39 -2.44 -0.78 3.18
C ALA A 39 -1.86 0.53 2.65
N ASP A 40 -2.52 1.08 1.63
CA ASP A 40 -2.27 2.44 1.17
C ASP A 40 -3.01 3.44 2.07
N ALA A 41 -2.40 4.61 2.33
CA ALA A 41 -3.11 5.69 3.03
C ALA A 41 -4.38 6.06 2.25
N GLY A 42 -5.56 6.00 2.85
CA GLY A 42 -6.80 6.31 2.11
C GLY A 42 -7.28 5.19 1.18
N GLY A 43 -6.48 4.14 0.98
CA GLY A 43 -6.67 3.12 -0.05
C GLY A 43 -7.04 1.73 0.48
N PRO A 44 -7.14 0.73 -0.41
CA PRO A 44 -7.56 -0.62 -0.03
C PRO A 44 -6.46 -1.39 0.72
N VAL A 45 -6.87 -2.37 1.53
CA VAL A 45 -5.95 -3.27 2.23
C VAL A 45 -5.73 -4.53 1.37
N PHE A 46 -4.48 -4.89 1.16
CA PHE A 46 -4.05 -6.09 0.46
C PHE A 46 -3.49 -7.13 1.43
N VAL A 47 -3.81 -8.40 1.19
CA VAL A 47 -3.28 -9.54 1.93
C VAL A 47 -2.66 -10.52 0.92
N ASN A 48 -1.36 -10.76 1.03
CA ASN A 48 -0.58 -11.56 0.08
C ASN A 48 -0.79 -11.12 -1.38
N GLY A 49 -0.85 -9.81 -1.62
CA GLY A 49 -1.06 -9.20 -2.95
C GLY A 49 -2.50 -9.26 -3.48
N ARG A 50 -3.47 -9.77 -2.70
CA ARG A 50 -4.89 -9.80 -3.08
C ARG A 50 -5.66 -8.77 -2.27
N GLN A 51 -6.49 -7.97 -2.94
CA GLN A 51 -7.33 -6.99 -2.27
C GLN A 51 -8.31 -7.68 -1.32
N ALA A 52 -8.30 -7.25 -0.06
CA ALA A 52 -9.25 -7.69 0.96
C ALA A 52 -10.47 -6.77 1.01
N ARG A 53 -11.60 -7.30 1.46
CA ARG A 53 -12.81 -6.50 1.68
C ARG A 53 -12.66 -5.73 2.99
N LEU A 54 -12.55 -4.42 2.89
CA LEU A 54 -12.44 -3.53 4.04
C LEU A 54 -13.83 -3.23 4.63
N LYS A 55 -13.96 -3.39 5.94
CA LYS A 55 -15.10 -2.93 6.74
C LYS A 55 -14.59 -1.87 7.72
N THR A 56 -15.13 -0.67 7.60
CA THR A 56 -14.85 0.42 8.54
C THR A 56 -15.86 0.39 9.66
N PHE A 57 -15.40 0.30 10.91
CA PHE A 57 -16.27 0.45 12.08
C PHE A 57 -16.23 1.88 12.60
N ASN A 58 -15.05 2.48 12.64
CA ASN A 58 -14.85 3.89 12.93
C ASN A 58 -13.49 4.36 12.38
N ARG A 59 -13.13 5.61 12.64
CA ARG A 59 -11.88 6.24 12.17
C ARG A 59 -10.58 5.64 12.74
N ASN A 60 -10.67 4.85 13.82
CA ASN A 60 -9.54 4.25 14.50
C ASN A 60 -9.60 2.71 14.47
N TYR A 61 -10.60 2.09 13.82
CA TYR A 61 -10.77 0.65 13.78
C TYR A 61 -11.39 0.16 12.47
N TYR A 62 -10.67 -0.74 11.81
CA TYR A 62 -10.98 -1.29 10.49
C TYR A 62 -10.76 -2.80 10.49
N GLU A 63 -11.52 -3.52 9.66
CA GLU A 63 -11.29 -4.95 9.42
C GLU A 63 -11.16 -5.25 7.93
N ALA A 64 -10.04 -5.83 7.52
CA ALA A 64 -9.81 -6.33 6.18
C ALA A 64 -10.05 -7.84 6.12
N ARG A 65 -11.01 -8.29 5.30
CA ARG A 65 -11.40 -9.69 5.20
C ARG A 65 -11.05 -10.33 3.87
N ILE A 66 -10.45 -11.51 3.92
CA ILE A 66 -10.21 -12.35 2.74
C ILE A 66 -10.47 -13.83 3.08
N GLY A 67 -11.51 -14.41 2.49
CA GLY A 67 -11.96 -15.76 2.84
C GLY A 67 -12.32 -15.87 4.32
N LYS A 68 -11.65 -16.78 5.04
CA LYS A 68 -11.80 -16.97 6.50
C LYS A 68 -10.78 -16.18 7.34
N LEU A 69 -9.89 -15.41 6.70
CA LEU A 69 -8.91 -14.57 7.36
C LEU A 69 -9.49 -13.16 7.57
N THR A 70 -9.41 -12.68 8.81
CA THR A 70 -9.75 -11.31 9.19
C THR A 70 -8.49 -10.65 9.75
N ILE A 71 -8.14 -9.49 9.21
CA ILE A 71 -7.12 -8.61 9.75
C ILE A 71 -7.81 -7.45 10.45
N SER A 72 -7.55 -7.27 11.74
CA SER A 72 -8.03 -6.14 12.53
C SER A 72 -6.93 -5.09 12.59
N ILE A 73 -7.29 -3.85 12.25
CA ILE A 73 -6.38 -2.70 12.16
C ILE A 73 -6.91 -1.63 13.10
N SER A 74 -6.18 -1.39 14.18
CA SER A 74 -6.44 -0.32 15.14
C SER A 74 -5.46 0.82 14.88
N VAL A 75 -5.92 2.06 14.93
CA VAL A 75 -5.06 3.25 14.82
C VAL A 75 -4.98 3.92 16.17
N ASN A 76 -3.76 3.97 16.71
CA ASN A 76 -3.48 4.61 17.98
C ASN A 76 -3.56 6.15 17.86
N PRO A 77 -3.67 6.87 19.00
CA PRO A 77 -3.74 8.33 18.99
C PRO A 77 -2.53 9.01 18.34
N ASP A 78 -1.36 8.38 18.37
CA ASP A 78 -0.12 8.82 17.72
C ASP A 78 -0.09 8.54 16.21
N GLY A 79 -1.12 7.88 15.67
CA GLY A 79 -1.22 7.49 14.27
C GLY A 79 -0.54 6.16 13.93
N SER A 80 0.07 5.45 14.90
CA SER A 80 0.62 4.11 14.70
C SER A 80 -0.48 3.07 14.49
N PRO A 81 -0.29 2.09 13.58
CA PRO A 81 -1.23 0.99 13.40
C PRO A 81 -0.87 -0.21 14.27
N ASP A 82 -1.82 -0.69 15.07
CA ASP A 82 -1.78 -2.01 15.71
C ASP A 82 -2.58 -3.01 14.90
N ILE A 83 -1.96 -4.14 14.58
CA ILE A 83 -2.52 -5.08 13.60
C ILE A 83 -2.55 -6.48 14.20
N SER A 84 -3.70 -7.11 14.17
CA SER A 84 -3.89 -8.50 14.56
C SER A 84 -4.62 -9.29 13.48
N TYR A 85 -4.51 -10.61 13.54
CA TYR A 85 -5.17 -11.51 12.60
C TYR A 85 -5.94 -12.60 13.31
N THR A 86 -7.02 -13.03 12.67
CA THR A 86 -7.79 -14.24 13.01
C THR A 86 -8.02 -15.03 11.73
N GLY A 87 -7.50 -16.25 11.70
CA GLY A 87 -7.51 -17.16 10.56
C GLY A 87 -8.33 -18.43 10.80
N PRO A 88 -8.34 -19.33 9.79
CA PRO A 88 -9.02 -20.61 9.89
C PRO A 88 -8.52 -21.45 11.07
N GLY A 89 -9.41 -22.24 11.67
CA GLY A 89 -9.02 -23.17 12.75
C GLY A 89 -8.63 -22.49 14.07
N GLY A 90 -8.99 -21.22 14.26
CA GLY A 90 -8.70 -20.48 15.49
C GLY A 90 -7.31 -19.85 15.53
N ALA A 91 -6.53 -19.90 14.44
CA ALA A 91 -5.23 -19.24 14.38
C ALA A 91 -5.39 -17.73 14.62
N ASN A 92 -4.68 -17.18 15.60
CA ASN A 92 -4.75 -15.77 15.95
C ASN A 92 -3.40 -15.24 16.42
N GLY A 93 -3.23 -13.92 16.38
CA GLY A 93 -2.03 -13.27 16.91
C GLY A 93 -1.86 -11.84 16.42
N VAL A 94 -0.74 -11.23 16.81
CA VAL A 94 -0.36 -9.85 16.44
C VAL A 94 0.61 -9.90 15.28
N CYS A 95 0.46 -8.98 14.33
CA CYS A 95 1.34 -8.84 13.18
C CYS A 95 2.49 -7.90 13.50
N ARG A 96 3.68 -8.19 12.99
CA ARG A 96 4.84 -7.30 13.11
C ARG A 96 4.74 -6.19 12.06
N VAL A 97 4.57 -4.95 12.50
CA VAL A 97 4.61 -3.76 11.63
C VAL A 97 6.05 -3.52 11.17
N LYS A 98 6.23 -3.30 9.87
CA LYS A 98 7.53 -3.07 9.19
C LYS A 98 7.64 -1.66 8.59
N GLY A 99 6.58 -0.86 8.67
CA GLY A 99 6.54 0.52 8.19
C GLY A 99 5.13 1.11 8.26
N GLY A 100 5.03 2.41 8.54
CA GLY A 100 3.82 3.21 8.79
C GLY A 100 4.23 4.51 9.49
N ARG A 101 3.40 5.56 9.49
CA ARG A 101 3.79 6.93 9.94
C ARG A 101 4.25 7.07 11.41
N ALA A 102 4.32 5.99 12.17
CA ALA A 102 4.94 5.91 13.49
C ALA A 102 5.76 4.60 13.66
N ALA A 103 6.48 4.21 12.61
CA ALA A 103 7.48 3.14 12.66
C ALA A 103 8.81 3.60 12.05
N GLU A 104 9.21 4.84 12.35
CA GLU A 104 10.62 5.18 12.46
C GLU A 104 10.95 5.14 13.96
N MET A 105 11.36 3.95 14.45
CA MET A 105 12.27 3.73 15.59
C MET A 105 12.17 2.27 16.05
N GLN A 106 13.01 1.42 15.44
CA GLN A 106 13.74 0.26 15.98
C GLN A 106 14.08 -0.69 14.81
N ASP A 107 14.92 -0.19 13.90
CA ASP A 107 15.88 -1.06 13.24
C ASP A 107 17.11 -1.10 14.16
N ASN A 108 17.06 -1.99 15.15
CA ASN A 108 18.28 -2.38 15.84
C ASN A 108 19.07 -3.19 14.82
N GLY A 109 20.03 -2.54 14.18
CA GLY A 109 21.09 -3.21 13.45
C GLY A 109 21.69 -4.28 14.36
N SER A 110 21.53 -5.52 13.95
CA SER A 110 22.44 -6.61 14.33
C SER A 110 23.25 -6.91 13.08
N ASP A 111 24.21 -6.03 12.84
CA ASP A 111 25.41 -6.31 12.07
C ASP A 111 26.23 -7.28 12.92
N ASP A 112 26.11 -8.57 12.65
CA ASP A 112 27.01 -9.61 13.15
C ASP A 112 26.94 -10.78 12.16
N GLY A 113 27.95 -10.88 11.27
CA GLY A 113 28.12 -12.08 10.44
C GLY A 113 28.94 -11.86 9.18
N TYR A 114 30.27 -11.88 9.32
CA TYR A 114 31.16 -12.27 8.24
C TYR A 114 30.85 -13.71 7.82
N ASP A 115 30.22 -13.89 6.66
CA ASP A 115 30.17 -15.16 5.95
C ASP A 115 30.26 -14.89 4.43
N GLU A 116 31.48 -14.92 3.89
CA GLU A 116 31.72 -15.21 2.47
C GLU A 116 31.56 -16.74 2.27
N PRO A 117 31.37 -17.34 1.07
CA PRO A 117 31.21 -16.80 -0.30
C PRO A 117 30.11 -17.50 -1.14
N GLN A 118 29.51 -16.88 -2.19
CA GLN A 118 29.08 -17.61 -3.43
C GLN A 118 28.87 -16.65 -4.61
N PRO A 119 29.31 -17.00 -5.85
CA PRO A 119 29.03 -16.23 -7.06
C PRO A 119 27.57 -16.42 -7.47
N ARG A 120 26.65 -15.74 -6.79
CA ARG A 120 25.24 -15.74 -7.18
C ARG A 120 25.08 -14.77 -8.34
N ARG A 121 24.68 -15.36 -9.47
CA ARG A 121 24.19 -14.76 -10.72
C ARG A 121 23.99 -13.24 -10.62
N ARG A 122 24.62 -12.48 -11.50
CA ARG A 122 24.27 -11.09 -11.80
C ARG A 122 22.77 -11.03 -12.15
N SER A 123 21.91 -10.93 -11.15
CA SER A 123 20.55 -10.47 -11.36
C SER A 123 20.70 -8.98 -11.62
N SER A 124 20.58 -8.58 -12.89
CA SER A 124 20.58 -7.17 -13.28
C SER A 124 19.38 -6.40 -12.70
N GLY A 125 18.43 -7.10 -12.07
CA GLY A 125 17.29 -6.53 -11.38
C GLY A 125 17.60 -6.02 -9.97
N VAL A 126 16.74 -5.14 -9.50
CA VAL A 126 16.80 -4.50 -8.19
C VAL A 126 16.41 -5.53 -7.11
N ALA A 127 17.22 -5.65 -6.06
CA ALA A 127 16.90 -6.51 -4.92
C ALA A 127 15.61 -6.03 -4.21
N LEU A 128 14.79 -6.95 -3.68
CA LEU A 128 13.47 -6.64 -3.09
C LEU A 128 13.53 -5.52 -2.03
N GLY A 129 14.55 -5.53 -1.16
CA GLY A 129 14.75 -4.49 -0.14
C GLY A 129 15.17 -3.13 -0.71
N MET A 130 15.74 -3.10 -1.92
CA MET A 130 16.18 -1.88 -2.63
C MET A 130 15.09 -1.32 -3.55
N MET A 131 14.08 -2.11 -3.91
CA MET A 131 12.97 -1.70 -4.78
C MET A 131 12.25 -0.44 -4.30
N PRO A 132 11.99 -0.21 -2.99
CA PRO A 132 11.36 1.02 -2.51
C PRO A 132 12.18 2.27 -2.82
N ALA A 133 13.50 2.21 -2.59
CA ALA A 133 14.40 3.32 -2.88
C ALA A 133 14.51 3.57 -4.40
N PHE A 134 14.61 2.50 -5.19
CA PHE A 134 14.62 2.58 -6.65
C PHE A 134 13.33 3.21 -7.19
N CYS A 135 12.17 2.72 -6.74
CA CYS A 135 10.86 3.22 -7.10
C CYS A 135 10.69 4.71 -6.76
N ARG A 136 11.22 5.16 -5.62
CA ARG A 136 11.22 6.59 -5.25
C ARG A 136 11.96 7.46 -6.25
N GLY A 137 13.09 6.97 -6.77
CA GLY A 137 13.87 7.64 -7.82
C GLY A 137 13.11 7.75 -9.13
N GLU A 138 12.54 6.64 -9.61
CA GLU A 138 11.75 6.62 -10.85
C GLU A 138 10.50 7.48 -10.76
N ALA A 139 9.78 7.44 -9.63
CA ALA A 139 8.64 8.31 -9.38
C ALA A 139 9.05 9.79 -9.33
N SER A 140 10.21 10.11 -8.74
CA SER A 140 10.74 11.47 -8.72
C SER A 140 11.01 11.99 -10.12
N ALA A 141 11.68 11.19 -10.96
CA ALA A 141 11.96 11.52 -12.35
C ALA A 141 10.67 11.64 -13.18
N ARG A 142 9.70 10.75 -12.95
CA ARG A 142 8.43 10.72 -13.68
C ARG A 142 7.51 11.89 -13.36
N PHE A 143 7.33 12.18 -12.07
CA PHE A 143 6.33 13.14 -11.59
C PHE A 143 6.92 14.51 -11.27
N GLY A 144 8.24 14.69 -11.37
CA GLY A 144 8.92 15.95 -11.06
C GLY A 144 8.87 16.32 -9.58
N VAL A 145 8.71 15.34 -8.68
CA VAL A 145 8.59 15.56 -7.23
C VAL A 145 9.91 15.21 -6.56
N ARG A 146 10.39 16.07 -5.64
CA ARG A 146 11.64 15.81 -4.88
C ARG A 146 11.52 14.48 -4.11
N PRO A 147 12.54 13.60 -4.10
CA PRO A 147 12.45 12.28 -3.47
C PRO A 147 12.02 12.31 -2.00
N ASN A 148 12.44 13.31 -1.22
CA ASN A 148 12.06 13.45 0.19
C ASN A 148 10.56 13.74 0.42
N ARG A 149 9.79 14.06 -0.63
CA ARG A 149 8.32 14.19 -0.54
C ARG A 149 7.58 12.94 -1.01
N ILE A 150 8.29 11.90 -1.40
CA ILE A 150 7.74 10.66 -1.93
C ILE A 150 7.88 9.57 -0.87
N THR A 151 6.74 9.04 -0.43
CA THR A 151 6.69 7.89 0.48
C THR A 151 6.44 6.63 -0.35
N THR A 152 7.22 5.58 -0.11
CA THR A 152 7.11 4.29 -0.79
C THR A 152 6.97 3.16 0.21
N ASN A 153 6.10 2.20 -0.07
CA ASN A 153 5.97 0.95 0.67
C ASN A 153 7.16 0.02 0.43
N MET A 154 7.21 -1.04 1.23
CA MET A 154 8.00 -2.21 0.84
C MET A 154 7.40 -2.85 -0.41
N ALA A 155 8.27 -3.44 -1.24
CA ALA A 155 7.82 -4.22 -2.38
C ALA A 155 7.05 -5.45 -1.90
N PHE A 156 5.87 -5.69 -2.47
CA PHE A 156 5.11 -6.92 -2.25
C PHE A 156 4.94 -7.68 -3.56
N ARG A 157 4.69 -8.98 -3.46
CA ARG A 157 4.47 -9.84 -4.61
C ARG A 157 3.06 -9.62 -5.16
N SER A 158 2.97 -9.25 -6.44
CA SER A 158 1.69 -9.11 -7.14
C SER A 158 1.74 -9.88 -8.46
N GLY A 159 0.95 -10.95 -8.56
CA GLY A 159 0.91 -11.81 -9.75
C GLY A 159 2.29 -12.35 -10.17
N LYS A 160 2.76 -11.92 -11.35
CA LYS A 160 4.03 -12.31 -11.96
C LYS A 160 5.16 -11.30 -11.70
N GLY A 161 5.09 -10.50 -10.64
CA GLY A 161 6.11 -9.51 -10.35
C GLY A 161 6.03 -8.98 -8.93
N TYR A 162 6.67 -7.84 -8.72
CA TYR A 162 6.62 -7.09 -7.48
C TYR A 162 6.05 -5.71 -7.73
N VAL A 163 5.37 -5.18 -6.73
CA VAL A 163 4.81 -3.83 -6.76
C VAL A 163 5.33 -3.08 -5.55
N VAL A 164 5.81 -1.87 -5.80
CA VAL A 164 6.03 -0.87 -4.76
C VAL A 164 4.97 0.20 -4.94
N GLN A 165 4.10 0.34 -3.95
CA GLN A 165 3.11 1.42 -3.93
C GLN A 165 3.71 2.64 -3.24
N GLY A 166 3.39 3.83 -3.73
CA GLY A 166 3.87 5.06 -3.15
C GLY A 166 2.87 6.19 -3.27
N ASN A 167 3.16 7.29 -2.59
CA ASN A 167 2.37 8.50 -2.64
C ASN A 167 3.23 9.75 -2.47
N TYR A 168 2.70 10.89 -2.91
CA TYR A 168 3.30 12.20 -2.73
C TYR A 168 2.24 13.31 -2.64
N PRO A 169 2.53 14.46 -2.00
CA PRO A 169 1.63 15.61 -1.98
C PRO A 169 1.68 16.35 -3.33
N ASP A 170 0.51 16.57 -3.93
CA ASP A 170 0.35 17.16 -5.28
C ASP A 170 0.54 18.69 -5.33
N GLY A 171 0.69 19.34 -4.17
CA GLY A 171 0.81 20.80 -4.04
C GLY A 171 -0.51 21.52 -3.83
N ASN A 172 -1.65 20.87 -4.06
CA ASN A 172 -3.01 21.39 -3.82
C ASN A 172 -3.60 20.89 -2.49
N GLY A 173 -2.75 20.36 -1.61
CA GLY A 173 -3.16 19.74 -0.36
C GLY A 173 -3.76 18.34 -0.52
N ARG A 174 -3.66 17.72 -1.71
CA ARG A 174 -4.12 16.35 -1.95
C ARG A 174 -2.93 15.40 -2.05
N THR A 175 -3.20 14.12 -1.79
CA THR A 175 -2.22 13.04 -1.92
C THR A 175 -2.44 12.34 -3.26
N SER A 176 -1.39 12.26 -4.07
CA SER A 176 -1.36 11.44 -5.28
C SER A 176 -0.74 10.08 -4.95
N PHE A 177 -1.27 9.01 -5.55
CA PHE A 177 -0.82 7.64 -5.38
C PHE A 177 -0.25 7.11 -6.69
N PHE A 178 0.73 6.23 -6.60
CA PHE A 178 1.38 5.60 -7.75
C PHE A 178 1.88 4.20 -7.41
N ASN A 179 2.12 3.39 -8.45
CA ASN A 179 2.67 2.06 -8.36
C ASN A 179 3.91 1.94 -9.24
N CYS A 180 5.01 1.43 -8.68
CA CYS A 180 6.14 0.92 -9.46
C CYS A 180 6.01 -0.58 -9.63
N TRP A 181 6.10 -1.03 -10.87
CA TRP A 181 6.03 -2.42 -11.25
C TRP A 181 7.43 -2.96 -11.55
N PHE A 182 7.75 -4.09 -10.95
CA PHE A 182 8.96 -4.85 -11.23
C PHE A 182 8.57 -6.25 -11.70
N ASP A 183 9.32 -6.82 -12.62
CA ASP A 183 9.14 -8.22 -13.02
C ASP A 183 9.64 -9.20 -11.94
N ARG A 184 9.61 -10.51 -12.21
CA ARG A 184 10.07 -11.54 -11.27
C ARG A 184 11.57 -11.53 -10.99
N ASP A 185 12.35 -11.00 -11.92
CA ASP A 185 13.80 -10.92 -11.81
C ASP A 185 14.26 -9.61 -11.15
N GLY A 186 13.30 -8.73 -10.84
CA GLY A 186 13.50 -7.44 -10.19
C GLY A 186 13.81 -6.31 -11.15
N ASN A 187 13.63 -6.51 -12.47
CA ASN A 187 13.79 -5.43 -13.43
C ASN A 187 12.61 -4.48 -13.33
N PHE A 188 12.89 -3.18 -13.31
CA PHE A 188 11.86 -2.15 -13.31
C PHE A 188 11.13 -2.14 -14.66
N ALA A 189 9.80 -2.19 -14.61
CA ALA A 189 8.94 -2.21 -15.79
C ALA A 189 8.27 -0.86 -16.03
N SER A 190 7.69 -0.25 -14.99
CA SER A 190 6.98 1.02 -15.12
C SER A 190 6.67 1.68 -13.78
N VAL A 191 6.38 2.98 -13.83
CA VAL A 191 5.72 3.75 -12.76
C VAL A 191 4.47 4.43 -13.32
N ASN A 192 3.34 4.27 -12.63
CA ASN A 192 2.05 4.87 -12.99
C ASN A 192 1.29 5.39 -11.78
#